data_AF-A0A0M3JBU0-F1
#
_entry.id   AF-A0A0M3JBU0-F1
#
_cell.length_a   1.000
_cell.length_b   1.000
_cell.length_c   1.000
_cell.angle_alpha   90.00
_cell.angle_beta   90.00
_cell.angle_gamma   90.00
#
_symmetry.space_group_name_H-M   'P 1'
#
loop_
_entity.id
_entity.type
_entity.pdbx_description
1 polymer ?
#
loop_
_entity_poly.entity_id
_entity_poly.type
_entity_poly.pdbx_seq_one_letter_code
_entity_poly.pdbx_strand_id
1 'polypeptide(L)'
;LQNAAMKLVEAERNGEAFDPQLVIGVRQSYVSLNLDANDTLAVYKANFEKAYIDATEKFYKSRASQILESNGVQNYMTYADAKLSEEEARGRRYLDSNADSLQRVGFFCPLLFQSKWNLLIRLFICSFILFICSIYLFIRSDDGVLRG
;
A
#
# COMPACT_ATOMS: atom_id res chain seq x y z
N LEU A 1 5.14 20.08 -13.48
CA LEU A 1 4.42 19.03 -14.25
C LEU A 1 4.20 17.77 -13.42
N GLN A 2 5.24 17.20 -12.81
CA GLN A 2 5.15 16.03 -11.93
C GLN A 2 4.05 16.13 -10.85
N ASN A 3 4.01 17.21 -10.05
CA ASN A 3 2.99 17.39 -9.01
C ASN A 3 1.56 17.42 -9.54
N ALA A 4 1.35 17.94 -10.75
CA ALA A 4 0.03 17.95 -11.38
C ALA A 4 -0.37 16.54 -11.83
N ALA A 5 0.56 15.78 -12.40
CA ALA A 5 0.33 14.37 -12.76
C ALA A 5 0.00 13.52 -11.52
N MET A 6 0.71 13.70 -10.40
CA MET A 6 0.41 12.96 -9.17
C MET A 6 -0.97 13.29 -8.60
N LYS A 7 -1.43 14.55 -8.71
CA LYS A 7 -2.80 14.94 -8.31
C LYS A 7 -3.87 14.29 -9.18
N LEU A 8 -3.64 14.15 -10.49
CA LEU A 8 -4.56 13.45 -11.38
C LEU A 8 -4.68 11.96 -11.02
N VAL A 9 -3.55 11.32 -10.71
CA VAL A 9 -3.53 9.93 -10.24
C VAL A 9 -4.26 9.79 -8.89
N GLU A 10 -4.10 10.74 -7.98
CA GLU A 10 -4.84 10.77 -6.71
C GLU A 10 -6.35 10.95 -6.91
N ALA A 11 -6.77 11.83 -7.83
CA ALA A 11 -8.16 12.01 -8.19
C ALA A 11 -8.79 10.71 -8.73
N GLU A 12 -8.08 9.97 -9.59
CA GLU A 12 -8.53 8.67 -10.10
C GLU A 12 -8.67 7.61 -9.01
N ARG A 13 -7.80 7.62 -8.00
CA ARG A 13 -7.93 6.74 -6.82
C ARG A 13 -9.20 7.02 -6.01
N ASN A 14 -9.65 8.27 -6.01
CA ASN A 14 -10.91 8.68 -5.40
C ASN A 14 -12.13 8.40 -6.30
N GLY A 15 -11.92 7.87 -7.51
CA GLY A 15 -12.97 7.53 -8.47
C GLY A 15 -13.27 8.64 -9.49
N GLU A 16 -12.48 9.71 -9.53
CA GLU A 16 -12.64 10.77 -10.52
C GLU A 16 -12.03 10.34 -11.87
N ALA A 17 -12.84 10.34 -12.93
CA ALA A 17 -12.34 10.07 -14.27
C ALA A 17 -11.54 11.26 -14.80
N PHE A 18 -10.36 10.99 -15.36
CA PHE A 18 -9.53 11.99 -16.05
C PHE A 18 -8.92 11.38 -17.31
N ASP A 19 -8.38 12.23 -18.21
CA ASP A 19 -7.70 11.76 -19.41
C ASP A 19 -6.33 11.12 -19.07
N PRO A 20 -6.17 9.80 -19.24
CA PRO A 20 -4.94 9.06 -18.94
C PRO A 20 -3.73 9.57 -19.75
N GLN A 21 -3.97 10.17 -20.93
CA GLN A 21 -2.90 10.70 -21.77
C GLN A 21 -2.12 11.84 -21.11
N LEU A 22 -2.73 12.57 -20.17
CA LEU A 22 -2.06 13.64 -19.44
C LEU A 22 -0.88 13.10 -18.59
N VAL A 23 -1.09 11.98 -17.92
CA VAL A 23 -0.04 11.34 -17.10
C VAL A 23 0.97 10.61 -17.99
N ILE A 24 0.49 9.93 -19.03
CA ILE A 24 1.33 9.22 -20.01
C ILE A 24 2.28 10.18 -20.75
N GLY A 25 1.81 11.37 -21.14
CA GLY A 25 2.61 12.38 -21.83
C GLY A 25 3.69 12.99 -20.93
N VAL A 26 3.36 13.25 -19.66
CA VAL A 26 4.36 13.68 -18.66
C VAL A 26 5.42 12.60 -18.47
N ARG A 27 5.03 11.33 -18.33
CA ARG A 27 5.95 10.20 -18.25
C ARG A 27 6.86 10.12 -19.48
N GLN A 28 6.30 10.18 -20.68
CA GLN A 28 7.07 10.10 -21.94
C GLN A 28 8.09 11.23 -22.01
N SER A 29 7.74 12.44 -21.57
CA SER A 29 8.69 13.56 -21.51
C SER A 29 9.88 13.23 -20.60
N TYR A 30 9.67 12.61 -19.44
CA TYR A 30 10.76 12.18 -18.55
C TYR A 30 11.64 11.06 -19.13
N VAL A 31 11.07 10.17 -19.96
CA VAL A 31 11.83 9.12 -20.65
C VAL A 31 12.66 9.74 -21.79
N SER A 32 12.06 10.63 -22.59
CA SER A 32 12.72 11.28 -23.73
C SER A 32 13.76 12.33 -23.35
N LEU A 33 13.75 12.84 -22.11
CA LEU A 33 14.73 13.80 -21.60
C LEU A 33 16.08 13.18 -21.21
N ASN A 34 16.21 11.84 -21.17
CA ASN A 34 17.49 11.21 -20.86
C ASN A 34 18.45 11.37 -22.05
N LEU A 35 19.55 12.10 -21.80
CA LEU A 35 20.64 12.31 -22.75
C LEU A 35 21.78 11.30 -22.56
N ASP A 36 21.74 10.49 -21.51
CA ASP A 36 22.78 9.53 -21.17
C ASP A 36 22.60 8.20 -21.92
N ALA A 37 23.64 7.77 -22.63
CA ALA A 37 23.65 6.54 -23.43
C ALA A 37 23.70 5.24 -22.61
N ASN A 38 24.03 5.31 -21.32
CA ASN A 38 24.24 4.13 -20.46
C ASN A 38 23.03 3.75 -19.59
N ASP A 39 22.18 4.70 -19.16
CA ASP A 39 20.91 4.41 -18.46
C ASP A 39 19.83 5.37 -18.96
N THR A 40 19.11 4.93 -19.97
CA THR A 40 18.06 5.69 -20.67
C THR A 40 16.84 6.00 -19.79
N LEU A 41 16.81 5.55 -18.53
CA LEU A 41 15.69 5.72 -17.60
C LEU A 41 16.09 6.35 -16.25
N ALA A 42 17.33 6.81 -16.09
CA ALA A 42 17.81 7.34 -14.80
C ALA A 42 16.96 8.53 -14.28
N VAL A 43 16.69 9.52 -15.13
CA VAL A 43 15.88 10.69 -14.75
C VAL A 43 14.42 10.30 -14.48
N TYR A 44 13.88 9.32 -15.19
CA TYR A 44 12.54 8.79 -14.98
C TYR A 44 12.43 8.13 -13.59
N LYS A 45 13.38 7.23 -13.26
CA LYS A 45 13.43 6.51 -11.97
C LYS A 45 13.55 7.48 -10.80
N ALA A 46 14.49 8.43 -10.88
CA ALA A 46 14.81 9.35 -9.80
C ALA A 46 13.69 10.37 -9.51
N ASN A 47 12.87 10.71 -10.51
CA ASN A 47 11.83 11.72 -10.39
C ASN A 47 10.43 11.11 -10.46
N PHE A 48 9.99 10.69 -11.65
CA PHE A 48 8.60 10.29 -11.86
C PHE A 48 8.23 9.03 -11.09
N GLU A 49 9.04 7.97 -11.21
CA GLU A 49 8.78 6.70 -10.54
C GLU A 49 8.81 6.87 -9.02
N LYS A 50 9.84 7.53 -8.48
CA LYS A 50 9.94 7.84 -7.06
C LYS A 50 8.72 8.60 -6.54
N ALA A 51 8.34 9.69 -7.20
CA ALA A 51 7.18 10.48 -6.77
C ALA A 51 5.86 9.70 -6.88
N TYR A 52 5.72 8.83 -7.88
CA TYR A 52 4.57 7.96 -8.02
C TYR A 52 4.47 7.00 -6.82
N ILE A 53 5.57 6.34 -6.45
CA ILE A 53 5.64 5.42 -5.31
C ILE A 53 5.36 6.17 -4.00
N ASP A 54 6.02 7.30 -3.77
CA ASP A 54 5.86 8.11 -2.55
C ASP A 54 4.41 8.60 -2.37
N ALA A 55 3.77 9.06 -3.47
CA ALA A 55 2.36 9.47 -3.44
C ALA A 55 1.42 8.30 -3.15
N THR A 56 1.71 7.12 -3.72
CA THR A 56 0.95 5.88 -3.50
C THR A 56 1.04 5.43 -2.05
N GLU A 57 2.24 5.38 -1.48
CA GLU A 57 2.47 5.05 -0.08
C GLU A 57 1.70 6.00 0.84
N LYS A 58 1.84 7.31 0.62
CA LYS A 58 1.18 8.31 1.46
C LYS A 58 -0.34 8.19 1.43
N PHE A 59 -0.93 7.96 0.25
CA PHE A 59 -2.37 7.78 0.07
C PHE A 59 -2.88 6.56 0.84
N TYR A 60 -2.29 5.39 0.61
CA TYR A 60 -2.75 4.15 1.25
C TYR A 60 -2.41 4.09 2.73
N LYS A 61 -1.31 4.68 3.20
CA LYS A 61 -0.99 4.76 4.62
C LYS A 61 -2.05 5.51 5.42
N SER A 62 -2.49 6.67 4.89
CA SER A 62 -3.58 7.46 5.47
C SER A 62 -4.91 6.70 5.44
N ARG A 63 -5.28 6.17 4.27
CA ARG A 63 -6.56 5.49 4.07
C ARG A 63 -6.68 4.18 4.85
N ALA A 64 -5.59 3.43 4.96
CA ALA A 64 -5.52 2.17 5.71
C ALA A 64 -5.82 2.37 7.21
N SER A 65 -5.30 3.45 7.82
CA SER A 65 -5.59 3.72 9.23
C SER A 65 -7.06 4.07 9.44
N GLN A 66 -7.64 4.91 8.56
CA GLN A 66 -9.06 5.26 8.62
C GLN A 66 -9.98 4.03 8.48
N ILE A 67 -9.71 3.14 7.51
CA ILE A 67 -10.55 1.96 7.26
C ILE A 67 -10.43 0.95 8.41
N LEU A 68 -9.22 0.78 8.95
CA LEU A 68 -8.98 -0.13 10.07
C LEU A 68 -9.75 0.31 11.33
N GLU A 69 -9.72 1.61 11.63
CA GLU A 69 -10.42 2.19 12.79
C GLU A 69 -11.95 2.15 12.64
N SER A 70 -12.47 2.35 11.42
CA SER A 70 -13.92 2.45 11.18
C SER A 70 -14.62 1.14 10.88
N ASN A 71 -13.96 0.21 10.17
CA ASN A 71 -14.61 -0.98 9.61
C ASN A 71 -14.00 -2.30 10.12
N GLY A 72 -12.98 -2.23 10.95
CA GLY A 72 -12.28 -3.40 11.50
C GLY A 72 -11.36 -4.12 10.51
N VAL A 73 -10.63 -5.10 11.04
CA VAL A 73 -9.55 -5.80 10.31
C VAL A 73 -10.06 -6.58 9.10
N GLN A 74 -11.25 -7.20 9.19
CA GLN A 74 -11.77 -8.05 8.13
C GLN A 74 -12.16 -7.24 6.87
N ASN A 75 -12.82 -6.10 7.03
CA ASN A 75 -13.16 -5.23 5.90
C ASN A 75 -11.93 -4.55 5.31
N TYR A 76 -10.94 -4.21 6.14
CA TYR A 76 -9.64 -3.77 5.68
C TYR A 76 -8.95 -4.81 4.79
N MET A 77 -9.10 -6.10 5.12
CA MET A 77 -8.58 -7.24 4.38
C MET A 77 -9.09 -7.27 2.93
N THR A 78 -10.42 -7.25 2.78
CA THR A 78 -11.07 -7.26 1.47
C THR A 78 -10.78 -5.97 0.69
N TYR A 79 -10.74 -4.82 1.37
CA TYR A 79 -10.39 -3.55 0.75
C TYR A 79 -8.95 -3.55 0.21
N ALA A 80 -8.00 -4.05 1.00
CA ALA A 80 -6.59 -4.09 0.61
C ALA A 80 -6.38 -4.97 -0.63
N ASP A 81 -7.00 -6.15 -0.68
CA ASP A 81 -6.90 -7.08 -1.81
C ASP A 81 -7.46 -6.48 -3.11
N ALA A 82 -8.66 -5.88 -3.04
CA ALA A 82 -9.26 -5.20 -4.18
C ALA A 82 -8.39 -4.03 -4.68
N LYS A 83 -7.85 -3.22 -3.76
CA LYS A 83 -7.00 -2.08 -4.12
C LYS A 83 -5.63 -2.47 -4.65
N LEU A 84 -5.09 -3.61 -4.23
CA LEU A 84 -3.88 -4.18 -4.80
C LEU A 84 -4.06 -4.50 -6.28
N SER A 85 -5.15 -5.17 -6.65
CA SER A 85 -5.46 -5.48 -8.05
C SER A 85 -5.65 -4.22 -8.90
N GLU A 86 -6.35 -3.21 -8.37
CA GLU A 86 -6.52 -1.91 -9.03
C GLU A 86 -5.17 -1.19 -9.26
N GLU A 87 -4.30 -1.13 -8.25
CA GLU A 87 -2.99 -0.48 -8.38
C GLU A 87 -2.05 -1.23 -9.33
N GLU A 88 -2.14 -2.55 -9.41
CA GLU A 88 -1.38 -3.32 -10.38
C GLU A 88 -1.81 -2.99 -11.83
N ALA A 89 -3.12 -2.90 -12.07
CA ALA A 89 -3.67 -2.47 -13.35
C ALA A 89 -3.29 -1.02 -13.69
N ARG A 90 -3.34 -0.12 -12.70
CA ARG A 90 -2.95 1.28 -12.83
C ARG A 90 -1.44 1.43 -13.12
N GLY A 91 -0.61 0.66 -12.42
CA GLY A 91 0.83 0.59 -12.62
C GLY A 91 1.18 0.16 -14.05
N ARG A 92 0.50 -0.86 -14.59
CA ARG A 92 0.65 -1.28 -16.00
C ARG A 92 0.34 -0.16 -17.00
N ARG A 93 -0.59 0.73 -16.66
CA ARG A 93 -1.03 1.82 -17.52
C ARG A 93 -0.08 3.02 -17.51
N TYR A 94 0.40 3.40 -16.33
CA TYR A 94 1.13 4.66 -16.13
C TYR A 94 2.64 4.50 -15.96
N LEU A 95 3.14 3.32 -15.62
CA LEU A 95 4.58 3.08 -15.53
C LEU A 95 5.10 2.53 -16.85
N ASP A 96 6.39 2.71 -17.09
CA ASP A 96 7.03 2.18 -18.29
C ASP A 96 7.18 0.65 -18.19
N SER A 97 6.87 -0.05 -19.29
CA SER A 97 6.82 -1.52 -19.38
C SER A 97 8.21 -2.16 -19.50
N ASN A 98 9.21 -1.38 -19.91
CA ASN A 98 10.59 -1.84 -20.10
C ASN A 98 11.41 -1.87 -18.81
N ALA A 99 10.94 -1.25 -17.73
CA ALA A 99 11.68 -1.21 -16.48
C ALA A 99 11.04 -2.14 -15.44
N ASP A 100 11.91 -2.72 -14.61
CA ASP A 100 11.62 -3.31 -13.30
C ASP A 100 10.70 -2.45 -12.40
N SER A 101 10.31 -1.25 -12.83
CA SER A 101 9.29 -0.40 -12.22
C SER A 101 7.94 -1.10 -12.03
N LEU A 102 7.51 -1.96 -12.97
CA LEU A 102 6.27 -2.72 -12.76
C LEU A 102 6.44 -3.76 -11.63
N GLN A 103 7.60 -4.40 -11.59
CA GLN A 103 7.98 -5.32 -10.54
C GLN A 103 8.11 -4.59 -9.19
N ARG A 104 8.65 -3.37 -9.17
CA ARG A 104 8.75 -2.55 -7.97
C ARG A 104 7.38 -2.16 -7.44
N VAL A 105 6.43 -1.70 -8.26
CA VAL A 105 5.07 -1.44 -7.74
C VAL A 105 4.36 -2.73 -7.32
N GLY A 106 4.54 -3.81 -8.08
CA GLY A 106 4.05 -5.14 -7.73
C GLY A 106 4.67 -5.74 -6.46
N PHE A 107 5.87 -5.31 -6.03
CA PHE A 107 6.54 -5.80 -4.81
C PHE A 107 6.35 -4.83 -3.64
N PHE A 108 6.35 -3.52 -3.89
CA PHE A 108 6.20 -2.48 -2.88
C PHE A 108 4.76 -2.38 -2.39
N CYS A 109 3.76 -2.55 -3.28
CA CYS A 109 2.36 -2.50 -2.90
C CYS A 109 1.99 -3.64 -1.93
N PRO A 110 2.32 -4.92 -2.20
CA PRO A 110 2.14 -5.99 -1.22
C PRO A 110 2.93 -5.74 0.07
N LEU A 111 4.19 -5.29 0.02
CA LEU A 111 4.96 -5.00 1.24
C LEU A 111 4.34 -3.89 2.11
N LEU A 112 3.77 -2.85 1.51
CA LEU A 112 3.06 -1.79 2.22
C LEU A 112 1.81 -2.33 2.93
N PHE A 113 1.05 -3.21 2.29
CA PHE A 113 -0.11 -3.84 2.91
C PHE A 113 0.31 -4.92 3.94
N GLN A 114 1.32 -5.75 3.62
CA GLN A 114 1.76 -6.94 4.36
C GLN A 114 2.59 -6.61 5.60
N SER A 115 3.32 -5.50 5.60
CA SER A 115 3.96 -4.97 6.82
C SER A 115 2.92 -4.61 7.89
N LYS A 116 1.77 -4.03 7.50
CA LYS A 116 0.64 -3.79 8.40
C LYS A 116 -0.07 -5.10 8.80
N TRP A 117 -0.19 -6.08 7.90
CA TRP A 117 -0.71 -7.44 8.18
C TRP A 117 0.04 -8.14 9.31
N ASN A 118 1.37 -8.24 9.21
CA ASN A 118 2.18 -8.92 10.21
C ASN A 118 2.14 -8.24 11.58
N LEU A 119 2.07 -6.91 11.62
CA LEU A 119 1.94 -6.17 12.87
C LEU A 119 0.57 -6.38 13.51
N LEU A 120 -0.51 -6.36 12.73
CA LEU A 120 -1.88 -6.58 13.21
C LEU A 120 -2.13 -8.02 13.63
N ILE A 121 -1.66 -9.00 12.86
CA ILE A 121 -1.72 -10.42 13.24
C ILE A 121 -0.94 -10.65 14.55
N ARG A 122 0.26 -10.07 14.70
CA ARG A 122 1.01 -10.15 15.96
C ARG A 122 0.28 -9.49 17.12
N LEU A 123 -0.33 -8.32 16.92
CA LEU A 123 -1.08 -7.63 17.97
C LEU A 123 -2.33 -8.42 18.37
N PHE A 124 -3.12 -8.91 17.40
CA PHE A 124 -4.32 -9.70 17.69
C PHE A 124 -3.98 -11.05 18.33
N ILE A 125 -2.97 -11.75 17.84
CA ILE A 125 -2.52 -13.02 18.45
C ILE A 125 -1.99 -12.76 19.87
N CYS A 126 -1.19 -11.72 20.10
CA CYS A 126 -0.74 -11.37 21.45
C CYS A 126 -1.91 -11.03 22.38
N SER A 127 -2.87 -10.22 21.93
CA SER A 127 -4.05 -9.87 22.75
C SER A 127 -4.92 -11.09 23.05
N PHE A 128 -5.10 -11.99 22.08
CA PHE A 128 -5.88 -13.21 22.26
C PHE A 128 -5.19 -14.23 23.17
N ILE A 129 -3.87 -14.38 23.04
CA ILE A 129 -3.05 -15.22 23.93
C ILE A 129 -3.08 -14.66 25.36
N LEU A 130 -2.93 -13.35 25.54
CA LEU A 130 -3.01 -12.71 26.85
C LEU A 130 -4.41 -12.87 27.47
N PHE A 131 -5.47 -12.77 26.67
CA PHE A 131 -6.84 -12.98 27.12
C PHE A 131 -7.09 -14.43 27.56
N ILE A 132 -6.67 -15.40 26.75
CA ILE A 132 -6.73 -16.84 27.12
C ILE A 132 -5.90 -17.12 28.38
N CYS A 133 -4.70 -16.54 28.48
CA CYS A 133 -3.84 -16.70 29.66
C CYS A 133 -4.50 -16.10 30.92
N SER A 134 -5.17 -14.95 30.79
CA SER A 134 -5.91 -14.32 31.89
C SER A 134 -7.12 -15.16 32.32
N ILE A 135 -7.86 -15.75 31.38
CA ILE A 135 -8.96 -16.68 31.68
C ILE A 135 -8.44 -17.94 32.37
N TYR A 136 -7.34 -18.51 31.90
CA TYR A 136 -6.75 -19.72 32.49
C TYR A 136 -6.24 -19.47 33.92
N LEU A 137 -5.61 -18.31 34.17
CA LEU A 137 -5.19 -17.89 35.50
C LEU A 137 -6.37 -17.63 36.44
N PHE A 138 -7.48 -17.10 35.91
CA PHE A 138 -8.71 -16.88 36.67
C PHE A 138 -9.36 -18.21 37.08
N ILE A 139 -9.54 -19.15 36.15
CA ILE A 139 -10.08 -20.49 36.42
C ILE A 139 -9.22 -21.23 37.46
N ARG A 140 -7.89 -21.16 37.32
CA ARG A 140 -6.95 -21.78 38.28
C ARG A 140 -7.01 -21.13 39.67
N SER A 141 -7.43 -19.87 39.77
CA SER A 141 -7.57 -19.17 41.05
C SER A 141 -8.85 -19.59 41.80
N ASP A 142 -9.94 -19.91 41.10
CA ASP A 142 -11.19 -20.38 41.71
C ASP A 142 -11.11 -21.84 42.19
N ASP A 143 -10.35 -22.70 41.49
CA ASP A 143 -10.10 -24.10 41.90
C ASP A 143 -9.29 -24.23 43.20
N GLY A 144 -8.61 -23.14 43.63
CA GLY A 144 -7.84 -23.08 44.87
C GLY A 144 -8.67 -22.83 46.14
N VAL A 145 -9.93 -22.39 46.01
CA VAL A 145 -10.81 -22.08 47.16
C VAL A 145 -11.64 -23.31 47.62
N LEU A 146 -11.79 -24.33 46.78
CA LEU A 146 -12.55 -25.55 47.10
C LEU A 146 -11.70 -26.72 47.65
N ARG A 147 -10.42 -26.47 47.96
CA ARG A 147 -9.53 -27.41 48.68
C ARG A 147 -9.02 -26.81 49.99
N GLY A 148 -9.91 -26.13 50.72
CA GLY A 148 -9.76 -25.82 52.15
C GLY A 148 -10.37 -26.91 53.01
#